data_AF-A0AAN7WSL7-F1
#
_entry.id   AF-A0AAN7WSL7-F1
#
_cell.length_a   1.000
_cell.length_b   1.000
_cell.length_c   1.000
_cell.angle_alpha   90.00
_cell.angle_beta   90.00
_cell.angle_gamma   90.00
#
_symmetry.space_group_name_H-M   'P 1'
#
loop_
_entity.id
_entity.type
_entity.pdbx_description
1 polymer ?
#
loop_
_entity_poly.entity_id
_entity_poly.type
_entity_poly.pdbx_seq_one_letter_code
_entity_poly.pdbx_strand_id
1 'polypeptide(L)'
;MSSQGHSTLTLAVALCFLPCITSSLNLEDPNVCSHWESYSVTVQESYAHPFDQIYYTSCTDILNWFKCTRHRVSYRIAYRRGTKTMYRRKSQCCPGFNENGEICAPHCAESCVHGRCIAPNTCQCEPGWGGSNCSSGKSSSCCCL
;
A
#
# COMPACT_ATOMS: atom_id res chain seq x y z
N MET A 1 -56.48 -35.80 -11.40
CA MET A 1 -56.96 -35.00 -10.25
C MET A 1 -56.03 -35.30 -9.09
N SER A 2 -55.23 -34.43 -8.50
CA SER A 2 -54.86 -33.04 -8.70
C SER A 2 -53.52 -32.91 -7.95
N SER A 3 -52.48 -32.43 -8.61
CA SER A 3 -51.67 -31.24 -8.27
C SER A 3 -51.08 -31.20 -6.85
N GLN A 4 -49.83 -30.84 -6.59
CA GLN A 4 -48.67 -30.42 -7.37
C GLN A 4 -47.56 -30.32 -6.29
N GLY A 5 -46.38 -30.88 -6.55
CA GLY A 5 -45.20 -30.54 -5.77
C GLY A 5 -44.73 -29.15 -6.18
N HIS A 6 -44.67 -28.21 -5.25
CA HIS A 6 -43.93 -26.96 -5.41
C HIS A 6 -43.00 -26.79 -4.22
N SER A 7 -41.73 -27.18 -4.44
CA SER A 7 -40.59 -26.72 -3.66
C SER A 7 -40.45 -25.22 -3.90
N THR A 8 -40.96 -24.39 -2.98
CA THR A 8 -40.74 -22.95 -2.97
C THR A 8 -39.45 -22.63 -2.22
N LEU A 9 -38.32 -22.98 -2.85
CA LEU A 9 -36.97 -22.62 -2.41
C LEU A 9 -36.58 -21.29 -3.04
N THR A 10 -37.20 -20.20 -2.61
CA THR A 10 -36.71 -18.84 -2.88
C THR A 10 -37.26 -17.91 -1.81
N LEU A 11 -36.37 -17.34 -0.99
CA LEU A 11 -36.42 -15.93 -0.62
C LEU A 11 -35.17 -15.50 0.16
N ALA A 12 -34.46 -14.56 -0.47
CA ALA A 12 -33.56 -13.57 0.12
C ALA A 12 -32.23 -14.05 0.71
N VAL A 13 -31.30 -14.47 -0.17
CA VAL A 13 -29.90 -14.05 0.02
C VAL A 13 -29.78 -12.61 -0.45
N ALA A 14 -30.42 -11.69 0.29
CA ALA A 14 -30.03 -10.29 0.29
C ALA A 14 -28.91 -10.17 1.32
N LEU A 15 -27.77 -10.82 1.04
CA LEU A 15 -26.52 -10.38 1.65
C LEU A 15 -26.28 -9.02 1.02
N CYS A 16 -26.76 -7.99 1.70
CA CYS A 16 -26.40 -6.62 1.45
C CYS A 16 -24.90 -6.61 1.17
N PHE A 17 -24.55 -6.31 -0.07
CA PHE A 17 -23.28 -5.67 -0.37
C PHE A 17 -23.33 -4.38 0.45
N LEU A 18 -22.99 -4.44 1.75
CA LEU A 18 -22.53 -3.25 2.42
C LEU A 18 -21.36 -2.82 1.55
N PRO A 19 -21.43 -1.68 0.85
CA PRO A 19 -20.22 -1.11 0.31
C PRO A 19 -19.29 -1.03 1.51
N CYS A 20 -18.19 -1.78 1.46
CA CYS A 20 -17.11 -1.59 2.42
C CYS A 20 -16.79 -0.11 2.29
N ILE A 21 -17.17 0.70 3.27
CA ILE A 21 -16.89 2.14 3.26
C ILE A 21 -15.38 2.19 3.25
N THR A 22 -14.80 2.35 2.06
CA THR A 22 -13.37 2.53 1.93
C THR A 22 -13.12 3.91 2.49
N SER A 23 -12.68 3.99 3.74
CA SER A 23 -12.27 5.24 4.39
C SER A 23 -11.09 5.80 3.59
N SER A 24 -11.36 6.68 2.64
CA SER A 24 -10.34 7.45 1.93
C SER A 24 -10.27 8.83 2.57
N LEU A 25 -9.09 9.19 3.08
CA LEU A 25 -8.81 10.54 3.57
C LEU A 25 -9.14 11.58 2.50
N ASN A 26 -9.70 12.71 2.93
CA ASN A 26 -9.99 13.82 2.04
C ASN A 26 -8.66 14.40 1.50
N LEU A 27 -8.45 14.36 0.18
CA LEU A 27 -7.20 14.84 -0.45
C LEU A 27 -7.04 16.36 -0.42
N GLU A 28 -8.09 17.12 -0.10
CA GLU A 28 -8.02 18.57 0.03
C GLU A 28 -7.58 19.02 1.44
N ASP A 29 -7.51 18.11 2.43
CA ASP A 29 -7.02 18.42 3.77
C ASP A 29 -5.49 18.71 3.72
N PRO A 30 -5.03 19.90 4.17
CA PRO A 30 -3.62 20.28 4.12
C PRO A 30 -2.71 19.39 4.99
N ASN A 31 -3.28 18.60 5.91
CA ASN A 31 -2.56 17.69 6.79
C ASN A 31 -2.54 16.24 6.26
N VAL A 32 -2.91 16.03 4.99
CA VAL A 32 -2.76 14.75 4.28
C VAL A 32 -1.48 14.74 3.46
N CYS A 33 -0.60 13.79 3.80
CA CYS A 33 0.70 13.60 3.18
C CYS A 33 0.71 12.34 2.31
N SER A 34 1.50 12.34 1.24
CA SER A 34 1.72 11.15 0.41
C SER A 34 2.99 10.41 0.82
N HIS A 35 2.88 9.10 1.04
CA HIS A 35 4.00 8.23 1.38
C HIS A 35 4.21 7.16 0.31
N TRP A 36 5.47 6.79 0.08
CA TRP A 36 5.84 5.72 -0.86
C TRP A 36 5.95 4.40 -0.12
N GLU A 37 5.08 3.46 -0.47
CA GLU A 37 5.07 2.12 0.09
C GLU A 37 5.57 1.11 -0.95
N SER A 38 6.44 0.19 -0.55
CA SER A 38 6.93 -0.89 -1.41
C SER A 38 5.97 -2.08 -1.36
N TYR A 39 5.67 -2.65 -2.52
CA TYR A 39 4.84 -3.85 -2.65
C TYR A 39 5.49 -4.88 -3.59
N SER A 40 5.30 -6.16 -3.31
CA SER A 40 5.84 -7.25 -4.13
C SER A 40 4.85 -7.68 -5.19
N VAL A 41 5.30 -7.71 -6.45
CA VAL A 41 4.49 -8.13 -7.60
C VAL A 41 5.21 -9.25 -8.33
N THR A 42 4.50 -10.33 -8.64
CA THR A 42 5.00 -11.36 -9.54
C THR A 42 4.82 -10.90 -10.98
N VAL A 43 5.92 -10.62 -11.66
CA VAL A 43 5.93 -10.21 -13.07
C VAL A 43 6.53 -11.30 -13.94
N GLN A 44 6.13 -11.33 -15.21
CA GLN A 44 6.73 -12.21 -16.21
C GLN A 44 7.97 -11.53 -16.79
N GLU A 45 9.14 -12.12 -16.57
CA GLU A 45 10.43 -11.64 -17.06
C GLU A 45 10.89 -12.50 -18.24
N SER A 46 11.37 -11.85 -19.30
CA SER A 46 12.10 -12.54 -20.35
C SER A 46 13.52 -12.86 -19.88
N TYR A 47 14.00 -14.05 -20.22
CA TYR A 47 15.36 -14.48 -19.98
C TYR A 47 15.91 -15.25 -21.19
N ALA A 48 17.23 -15.24 -21.34
CA ALA A 48 17.92 -15.99 -22.38
C ALA A 48 18.06 -17.46 -21.94
N HIS A 49 17.31 -18.35 -22.58
CA HIS A 49 17.38 -19.78 -22.32
C HIS A 49 18.37 -20.44 -23.30
N PRO A 50 19.41 -21.12 -22.81
CA PRO A 50 20.38 -21.79 -23.66
C PRO A 50 19.77 -23.03 -24.31
N PHE A 51 20.13 -23.30 -25.56
CA PHE A 51 19.82 -24.53 -26.25
C PHE A 51 20.98 -24.95 -27.15
N ASP A 52 21.08 -26.25 -27.40
CA ASP A 52 22.11 -26.80 -28.28
C ASP A 52 21.68 -26.72 -29.75
N GLN A 53 22.50 -26.09 -30.58
CA GLN A 53 22.27 -25.94 -32.00
C GLN A 53 23.32 -26.70 -32.79
N ILE A 54 22.85 -27.61 -33.64
CA ILE A 54 23.69 -28.38 -34.55
C ILE A 54 23.96 -27.55 -35.82
N TYR A 55 25.22 -27.50 -36.24
CA TYR A 55 25.65 -26.90 -37.51
C TYR A 55 26.77 -27.74 -38.15
N TYR A 56 26.95 -27.62 -39.46
CA TYR A 56 27.94 -28.41 -40.19
C TYR A 56 29.14 -27.54 -40.58
N THR A 57 30.34 -28.10 -40.40
CA THR A 57 31.61 -27.48 -40.83
C THR A 57 32.28 -28.36 -41.87
N SER A 58 33.04 -27.77 -42.79
CA SER A 58 33.83 -28.56 -43.75
C SER A 58 35.02 -29.20 -43.04
N CYS A 59 35.28 -30.48 -43.31
CA CYS A 59 36.41 -31.22 -42.79
C CYS A 59 36.84 -32.32 -43.77
N THR A 60 38.04 -32.89 -43.59
CA THR A 60 38.63 -33.87 -44.50
C THR A 60 38.12 -35.30 -44.30
N ASP A 61 36.97 -35.47 -43.65
CA ASP A 61 36.41 -36.78 -43.33
C ASP A 61 35.61 -37.34 -44.52
N ILE A 62 36.26 -38.23 -45.29
CA ILE A 62 35.76 -38.78 -46.56
C ILE A 62 34.54 -39.68 -46.34
N LEU A 63 34.46 -40.36 -45.19
CA LEU A 63 33.34 -41.24 -44.85
C LEU A 63 32.08 -40.46 -44.48
N ASN A 64 32.22 -39.19 -44.09
CA ASN A 64 31.14 -38.35 -43.60
C ASN A 64 30.92 -37.12 -44.52
N TRP A 65 30.91 -37.33 -45.83
CA TRP A 65 30.63 -36.32 -46.87
C TRP A 65 31.37 -34.99 -46.67
N PHE A 66 32.64 -35.00 -46.24
CA PHE A 66 33.42 -33.78 -45.96
C PHE A 66 32.74 -32.77 -45.01
N LYS A 67 31.79 -33.23 -44.17
CA LYS A 67 31.00 -32.42 -43.25
C LYS A 67 31.08 -32.99 -41.84
N CYS A 68 31.55 -32.16 -40.92
CA CYS A 68 31.60 -32.48 -39.51
C CYS A 68 30.48 -31.78 -38.76
N THR A 69 29.69 -32.55 -38.01
CA THR A 69 28.67 -32.06 -37.08
C THR A 69 29.34 -31.32 -35.93
N ARG A 70 28.88 -30.09 -35.66
CA ARG A 70 29.34 -29.26 -34.55
C ARG A 70 28.14 -28.80 -33.73
N HIS A 71 28.38 -28.66 -32.44
CA HIS A 71 27.41 -28.21 -31.45
C HIS A 71 27.79 -26.80 -31.01
N ARG A 72 26.82 -25.87 -31.00
CA ARG A 72 27.00 -24.54 -30.43
C ARG A 72 25.86 -24.23 -29.49
N VAL A 73 26.19 -23.64 -28.33
CA VAL A 73 25.17 -23.08 -27.45
C VAL A 73 24.61 -21.82 -28.10
N SER A 74 23.32 -21.84 -28.38
CA SER A 74 22.55 -20.71 -28.87
C SER A 74 21.51 -20.32 -27.82
N TYR A 75 20.95 -19.12 -27.91
CA TYR A 75 20.00 -18.60 -26.92
C TYR A 75 18.66 -18.29 -27.56
N ARG A 76 17.58 -18.65 -26.87
CA ARG A 76 16.21 -18.28 -27.23
C ARG A 76 15.57 -17.49 -26.09
N ILE A 77 14.63 -16.60 -26.42
CA ILE A 77 13.86 -15.87 -25.42
C ILE A 77 12.89 -16.86 -24.76
N ALA A 78 12.93 -16.95 -23.44
CA ALA A 78 11.97 -17.69 -22.63
C ALA A 78 11.44 -16.79 -21.51
N TYR A 79 10.35 -17.18 -20.85
CA TYR A 79 9.71 -16.39 -19.81
C TYR A 79 9.72 -17.11 -18.47
N ARG A 80 9.99 -16.37 -17.40
CA ARG A 80 9.92 -16.86 -16.02
C ARG A 80 9.12 -15.88 -15.16
N ARG A 81 8.50 -16.37 -14.09
CA ARG A 81 7.87 -15.51 -13.09
C ARG A 81 8.91 -15.10 -12.07
N GLY A 82 9.14 -13.79 -11.95
CA GLY A 82 10.01 -13.19 -10.95
C GLY A 82 9.22 -12.29 -10.02
N THR A 83 9.56 -12.27 -8.73
CA THR A 83 8.99 -11.31 -7.78
C THR A 83 9.80 -10.02 -7.84
N LYS A 84 9.15 -8.92 -8.21
CA LYS A 84 9.75 -7.58 -8.23
C LYS A 84 9.12 -6.69 -7.18
N THR A 85 9.94 -5.89 -6.52
CA THR A 85 9.50 -4.81 -5.63
C THR A 85 9.11 -3.61 -6.48
N MET A 86 7.86 -3.19 -6.35
CA MET A 86 7.30 -1.99 -6.95
C MET A 86 6.97 -0.97 -5.86
N TYR A 87 6.79 0.29 -6.23
CA TYR A 87 6.47 1.37 -5.29
C TYR A 87 5.15 2.04 -5.68
N ARG A 88 4.29 2.27 -4.69
CA ARG A 88 3.01 2.98 -4.88
C ARG A 88 2.91 4.11 -3.88
N ARG A 89 2.31 5.21 -4.33
CA ARG A 89 2.00 6.35 -3.48
C ARG A 89 0.68 6.10 -2.74
N LYS A 90 0.72 6.12 -1.41
CA LYS A 90 -0.44 6.01 -0.52
C LYS A 90 -0.63 7.33 0.24
N SER A 91 -1.86 7.80 0.39
CA SER A 91 -2.18 8.95 1.25
C SER A 91 -2.31 8.49 2.70
N GLN A 92 -1.81 9.31 3.62
CA GLN A 92 -1.95 9.13 5.07
C GLN A 92 -1.84 10.49 5.77
N CYS A 93 -2.24 10.61 7.03
CA CYS A 93 -2.00 11.83 7.79
C CYS A 93 -0.50 12.14 7.92
N CYS A 94 -0.16 13.44 7.89
CA CYS A 94 1.20 13.89 8.11
C CYS A 94 1.70 13.55 9.54
N PRO A 95 3.01 13.47 9.77
CA PRO A 95 3.56 13.16 11.10
C PRO A 95 3.03 14.13 12.16
N GLY A 96 2.50 13.58 13.27
CA GLY A 96 1.89 14.36 14.35
C GLY A 96 0.39 14.63 14.18
N PHE A 97 -0.25 14.05 13.17
CA PHE A 97 -1.69 14.04 12.99
C PHE A 97 -2.22 12.61 12.97
N ASN A 98 -3.44 12.42 13.46
CA ASN A 98 -4.14 11.13 13.47
C ASN A 98 -5.43 11.20 12.64
N GLU A 99 -5.83 10.06 12.11
CA GLU A 99 -7.09 9.90 11.39
C GLU A 99 -8.26 10.07 12.36
N ASN A 100 -9.12 11.06 12.10
CA ASN A 100 -10.35 11.28 12.83
C ASN A 100 -11.52 11.32 11.83
N GLY A 101 -11.92 10.14 11.34
CA GLY A 101 -12.85 10.02 10.22
C GLY A 101 -12.15 10.29 8.90
N GLU A 102 -12.61 11.30 8.15
CA GLU A 102 -12.06 11.66 6.84
C GLU A 102 -10.98 12.76 6.90
N ILE A 103 -10.75 13.33 8.09
CA ILE A 103 -9.83 14.45 8.34
C ILE A 103 -8.65 14.03 9.22
N CYS A 104 -7.56 14.78 9.10
CA CYS A 104 -6.37 14.61 9.93
C CYS A 104 -6.39 15.60 11.10
N ALA A 105 -6.66 15.10 12.31
CA ALA A 105 -6.66 15.91 13.53
C ALA A 105 -5.26 15.92 14.18
N PRO A 106 -4.81 17.04 14.78
CA PRO A 106 -3.52 17.10 15.44
C PRO A 106 -3.47 16.14 16.63
N HIS A 107 -2.34 15.45 16.77
CA HIS A 107 -2.06 14.53 17.86
C HIS A 107 -1.23 15.22 18.95
N CYS A 108 -1.72 15.17 20.18
CA CYS A 108 -0.99 15.60 21.37
C CYS A 108 -0.67 14.36 22.23
N ALA A 109 0.62 14.09 22.46
CA ALA A 109 1.06 12.93 23.25
C ALA A 109 0.55 12.99 24.70
N GLU A 110 0.51 14.18 25.28
CA GLU A 110 -0.21 14.47 26.52
C GLU A 110 -1.56 15.12 26.18
N SER A 111 -2.63 14.67 26.81
CA SER A 111 -3.94 15.29 26.65
C SER A 111 -3.94 16.71 27.21
N CYS A 112 -4.48 17.66 26.45
CA CYS A 112 -4.73 19.02 26.94
C CYS A 112 -5.86 18.96 27.98
N VAL A 113 -5.55 19.14 29.27
CA VAL A 113 -6.51 18.98 30.37
C VAL A 113 -7.58 20.09 30.34
N HIS A 114 -7.13 21.35 30.25
CA HIS A 114 -7.99 22.54 30.16
C HIS A 114 -7.69 23.30 28.87
N GLY A 115 -7.97 22.67 27.74
CA GLY A 115 -7.67 23.23 26.43
C GLY A 115 -7.92 22.24 25.29
N ARG A 116 -7.51 22.63 24.09
CA ARG A 116 -7.63 21.79 22.88
C ARG A 116 -6.30 21.68 22.15
N CYS A 117 -6.08 20.54 21.50
CA CYS A 117 -4.91 20.32 20.65
C CYS A 117 -5.11 21.10 19.33
N ILE A 118 -4.23 22.05 19.03
CA ILE A 118 -4.33 22.91 17.83
C ILE A 118 -3.27 22.60 16.77
N ALA A 119 -2.20 21.91 17.17
CA ALA A 119 -1.11 21.46 16.31
C ALA A 119 -0.41 20.27 17.01
N PRO A 120 0.46 19.51 16.32
CA PRO A 120 1.16 18.39 16.92
C PRO A 120 1.83 18.77 18.24
N ASN A 121 1.49 18.05 19.32
CA ASN A 121 1.98 18.29 20.68
C ASN A 121 1.83 19.73 21.19
N THR A 122 0.85 20.49 20.68
CA THR A 122 0.62 21.90 21.04
C THR A 122 -0.81 22.12 21.52
N CYS A 123 -0.96 22.46 22.80
CA CYS A 123 -2.24 22.77 23.42
C CYS A 123 -2.53 24.28 23.41
N GLN A 124 -3.74 24.64 23.00
CA GLN A 124 -4.33 25.95 23.28
C GLN A 124 -5.07 25.87 24.61
N CYS A 125 -4.50 26.47 25.66
CA CYS A 125 -5.10 26.48 26.98
C CYS A 125 -6.24 27.49 27.10
N GLU A 126 -7.22 27.14 27.91
CA GLU A 126 -8.27 28.05 28.35
C GLU A 126 -7.70 29.18 29.21
N PRO A 127 -8.37 30.35 29.28
CA PRO A 127 -7.95 31.45 30.15
C PRO A 127 -7.80 30.99 31.60
N GLY A 128 -6.71 31.41 32.26
CA GLY A 128 -6.40 30.98 33.63
C GLY A 128 -5.67 29.64 33.73
N TRP A 129 -5.36 28.98 32.61
CA TRP A 129 -4.58 27.73 32.57
C TRP A 129 -3.27 27.88 31.78
N GLY A 130 -2.31 27.00 32.06
CA GLY A 130 -0.96 27.02 31.52
C GLY A 130 -0.24 25.68 31.63
N GLY A 131 1.03 25.68 31.22
CA GLY A 131 1.83 24.46 31.09
C GLY A 131 1.69 23.83 29.69
N SER A 132 2.50 22.79 29.43
CA SER A 132 2.52 22.07 28.15
C SER A 132 1.20 21.37 27.82
N ASN A 133 0.48 20.91 28.84
CA ASN A 133 -0.78 20.17 28.74
C ASN A 133 -1.96 20.91 29.42
N CYS A 134 -1.82 22.21 29.70
CA CYS A 134 -2.87 23.01 30.35
C CYS A 134 -3.30 22.51 31.74
N SER A 135 -2.40 21.85 32.48
CA SER A 135 -2.68 21.35 33.84
C SER A 135 -2.44 22.38 34.94
N SER A 136 -1.65 23.43 34.71
CA SER A 136 -1.33 24.42 35.75
C SER A 136 -2.27 25.61 35.71
N GLY A 137 -2.92 25.91 36.84
CA GLY A 137 -3.69 27.14 36.99
C GLY A 137 -2.75 28.35 36.98
N LYS A 138 -2.84 29.21 35.97
CA LYS A 138 -2.24 30.54 36.01
C LYS A 138 -3.06 31.40 36.95
N SER A 139 -2.66 31.44 38.21
CA SER A 139 -3.21 32.42 39.15
C SER A 139 -2.88 33.81 38.61
N SER A 140 -3.90 34.55 38.19
CA SER A 140 -3.79 35.98 37.91
C SER A 140 -3.67 36.72 39.25
N SER A 141 -2.61 36.46 40.00
CA SER A 141 -2.21 37.35 41.06
C SER A 141 -1.61 38.57 40.38
N CYS A 142 -2.44 39.60 40.16
CA CYS A 142 -1.97 40.97 40.29
C CYS A 142 -1.30 41.08 41.66
N CYS A 143 0.01 40.88 41.73
CA CYS A 143 0.79 41.40 42.83
C CYS A 143 0.97 42.89 42.55
N CYS A 144 0.04 43.71 43.03
CA CYS A 144 0.38 45.08 43.39
C CYS A 144 1.15 44.99 44.72
N LEU A 145 2.48 45.01 44.63
CA LEU A 145 3.35 45.37 45.75
C LEU A 145 3.45 46.89 45.84
#